data_AF-A0A069PCK0-F1
#
_entry.id   AF-A0A069PCK0-F1
#
_cell.length_a   1.000
_cell.length_b   1.000
_cell.length_c   1.000
_cell.angle_alpha   90.00
_cell.angle_beta   90.00
_cell.angle_gamma   90.00
#
_symmetry.space_group_name_H-M   'P 1'
#
loop_
_entity.id
_entity.type
_entity.pdbx_description
1 polymer ?
#
loop_
_entity_poly.entity_id
_entity_poly.type
_entity_poly.pdbx_seq_one_letter_code
_entity_poly.pdbx_strand_id
1 'polypeptide(L)'
;MRALKTILFHLLRTFRGIVLLGCKILSGVFLIGFILMLLIGSGHQGAFGMKLTFLVFAVGFGALAWYYDMLILKLKPDNVDLVLFQ
;
A
#
# COMPACT_ATOMS: atom_id res chain seq x y z
N MET A 1 -16.04 24.06 -4.21
CA MET A 1 -15.45 22.69 -4.22
C MET A 1 -13.98 22.62 -4.66
N ARG A 2 -13.44 23.57 -5.44
CA ARG A 2 -12.01 23.56 -5.85
C ARG A 2 -11.03 23.68 -4.66
N ALA A 3 -11.28 24.60 -3.73
CA ALA A 3 -10.41 24.80 -2.56
C ALA A 3 -10.26 23.52 -1.69
N LEU A 4 -11.36 22.81 -1.44
CA LEU A 4 -11.33 21.56 -0.66
C LEU A 4 -10.46 20.47 -1.34
N LYS A 5 -10.59 20.31 -2.66
CA LYS A 5 -9.74 19.37 -3.42
C LYS A 5 -8.28 19.76 -3.36
N THR A 6 -7.96 21.05 -3.45
CA THR A 6 -6.58 21.55 -3.37
C THR A 6 -5.96 21.31 -1.99
N ILE A 7 -6.72 21.56 -0.91
CA ILE A 7 -6.26 21.30 0.47
C ILE A 7 -6.03 19.81 0.67
N LEU A 8 -6.97 18.97 0.24
CA LEU A 8 -6.87 17.52 0.35
C LEU A 8 -5.66 16.98 -0.44
N PHE A 9 -5.44 17.49 -1.67
CA PHE A 9 -4.27 17.15 -2.48
C PHE A 9 -2.94 17.48 -1.76
N HIS A 10 -2.83 18.67 -1.16
CA HIS A 10 -1.62 19.05 -0.42
C HIS A 10 -1.41 18.16 0.81
N LEU A 11 -2.48 17.86 1.55
CA LEU A 11 -2.42 16.98 2.71
C LEU A 11 -1.90 15.59 2.30
N LEU A 12 -2.52 14.97 1.29
CA LEU A 12 -2.14 13.65 0.79
C LEU A 12 -0.71 13.66 0.23
N ARG A 13 -0.33 14.71 -0.51
CA ARG A 13 1.02 14.83 -1.07
C ARG A 13 2.10 14.96 0.01
N THR A 14 1.83 15.69 1.09
CA THR A 14 2.77 15.84 2.22
C THR A 14 3.00 14.52 2.94
N PHE A 15 1.93 13.76 3.22
CA PHE A 15 2.05 12.48 3.90
C PHE A 15 2.40 11.30 2.99
N ARG A 16 2.47 11.51 1.67
CA ARG A 16 2.76 10.47 0.67
C ARG A 16 3.98 9.63 1.01
N GLY A 17 5.09 10.26 1.37
CA GLY A 17 6.33 9.54 1.69
C GLY A 17 6.15 8.56 2.85
N ILE A 18 5.50 9.00 3.93
CA ILE A 18 5.26 8.20 5.13
C ILE A 18 4.29 7.05 4.83
N VAL A 19 3.20 7.34 4.10
CA VAL A 19 2.19 6.32 3.76
C VAL A 19 2.78 5.26 2.84
N LEU A 20 3.52 5.66 1.79
CA LEU A 20 4.16 4.71 0.87
C LEU A 20 5.21 3.87 1.58
N LEU A 21 6.05 4.49 2.40
CA LEU A 21 7.10 3.79 3.15
C LEU A 21 6.47 2.80 4.13
N GLY A 22 5.45 3.22 4.88
CA GLY A 22 4.71 2.34 5.78
C GLY A 22 4.07 1.15 5.06
N CYS A 23 3.41 1.39 3.93
CA CYS A 23 2.79 0.34 3.14
C CYS A 23 3.83 -0.63 2.53
N LYS A 24 4.94 -0.11 2.00
CA LYS A 24 6.02 -0.95 1.42
C LYS A 24 6.69 -1.80 2.51
N ILE A 25 6.96 -1.24 3.69
CA ILE A 25 7.50 -2.00 4.84
C ILE A 25 6.52 -3.07 5.29
N LEU A 26 5.25 -2.73 5.53
CA LEU A 26 4.24 -3.69 5.95
C LEU A 26 4.07 -4.80 4.91
N SER A 27 3.94 -4.44 3.63
CA SER A 27 3.86 -5.39 2.52
C SER A 27 5.05 -6.36 2.53
N GLY A 28 6.28 -5.83 2.68
CA GLY A 28 7.49 -6.64 2.78
C GLY A 28 7.50 -7.56 4.01
N VAL A 29 7.13 -7.06 5.19
CA VAL A 29 7.07 -7.86 6.43
C VAL A 29 6.07 -9.01 6.29
N PHE A 30 4.87 -8.75 5.77
CA PHE A 30 3.87 -9.79 5.53
C PHE A 30 4.30 -10.79 4.46
N LEU A 31 4.97 -10.34 3.40
CA LEU A 31 5.49 -11.21 2.35
C LEU A 31 6.60 -12.13 2.88
N ILE A 32 7.55 -11.58 3.66
CA ILE A 32 8.61 -12.37 4.31
C ILE A 32 7.99 -13.38 5.27
N GLY A 33 7.01 -12.96 6.08
CA GLY A 33 6.27 -13.87 6.97
C GLY A 33 5.58 -15.00 6.22
N PHE A 34 4.93 -14.69 5.08
CA PHE A 34 4.33 -15.70 4.20
C PHE A 34 5.36 -16.71 3.68
N ILE A 35 6.51 -16.24 3.19
CA ILE A 35 7.59 -17.10 2.67
C ILE A 35 8.13 -18.01 3.78
N LEU A 36 8.43 -17.47 4.96
CA LEU A 36 8.90 -18.27 6.10
C LEU A 36 7.88 -19.34 6.51
N MET A 37 6.59 -18.99 6.48
CA MET A 37 5.52 -19.93 6.81
C MET A 37 5.33 -21.03 5.76
N LEU A 38 5.65 -20.76 4.49
CA LEU A 38 5.69 -21.78 3.44
C LEU A 38 6.87 -22.74 3.64
N LEU A 39 8.05 -22.22 3.98
CA LEU A 39 9.28 -23.01 4.10
C LEU A 39 9.33 -23.85 5.39
N ILE A 40 8.87 -23.31 6.51
CA ILE A 40 9.03 -23.92 7.85
C ILE A 40 7.71 -24.57 8.33
N GLY A 41 6.56 -24.06 7.91
CA GLY A 41 5.23 -24.43 8.44
C GLY A 41 4.50 -25.55 7.68
N SER A 42 5.20 -26.58 7.21
CA SER A 42 4.66 -27.61 6.30
C SER A 42 3.80 -28.70 6.95
N GLY A 43 3.58 -28.68 8.28
CA GLY A 43 2.92 -29.79 8.99
C GLY A 43 1.51 -29.56 9.57
N HIS A 44 0.98 -28.33 9.61
CA HIS A 44 -0.26 -28.04 10.35
C HIS A 44 -1.42 -27.71 9.41
N GLN A 45 -2.48 -28.54 9.38
CA GLN A 45 -3.67 -28.33 8.54
C GLN A 45 -4.39 -27.00 8.84
N GLY A 46 -4.25 -26.44 10.05
CA GLY A 46 -4.75 -25.10 10.39
C GLY A 46 -3.92 -23.93 9.82
N ALA A 47 -2.75 -24.18 9.26
CA ALA A 47 -1.83 -23.13 8.78
C ALA A 47 -2.25 -22.51 7.44
N PHE A 48 -3.19 -23.13 6.70
CA PHE A 48 -3.60 -22.63 5.38
C PHE A 48 -4.28 -21.25 5.47
N GLY A 49 -5.20 -21.08 6.42
CA GLY A 49 -5.89 -19.79 6.62
C GLY A 49 -4.92 -18.67 6.98
N MET A 50 -3.94 -18.96 7.84
CA MET A 50 -2.93 -17.97 8.23
C MET A 50 -2.00 -17.62 7.06
N LYS A 51 -1.55 -18.60 6.26
CA LYS A 51 -0.79 -18.35 5.02
C LYS A 51 -1.55 -17.43 4.06
N LEU A 52 -2.83 -17.71 3.83
CA LEU A 52 -3.68 -16.87 2.97
C LEU A 52 -3.79 -15.44 3.49
N THR A 53 -4.01 -15.28 4.80
CA THR A 53 -4.11 -13.96 5.44
C THR A 53 -2.83 -13.14 5.26
N PHE A 54 -1.65 -13.74 5.49
CA PHE A 54 -0.37 -13.06 5.27
C PHE A 54 -0.18 -12.64 3.81
N LEU A 55 -0.53 -13.50 2.86
CA LEU A 55 -0.48 -13.16 1.43
C LEU A 55 -1.42 -12.01 1.08
N VAL A 56 -2.67 -12.07 1.57
CA VAL A 56 -3.68 -11.02 1.33
C VAL A 56 -3.23 -9.69 1.90
N PHE A 57 -2.65 -9.66 3.10
CA PHE A 57 -2.11 -8.41 3.66
C PHE A 57 -0.88 -7.92 2.89
N ALA A 58 0.03 -8.80 2.49
CA ALA A 58 1.19 -8.43 1.69
C ALA A 58 0.78 -7.74 0.38
N VAL A 59 -0.11 -8.37 -0.37
CA VAL A 59 -0.67 -7.83 -1.62
C VAL A 59 -1.54 -6.59 -1.34
N GLY A 60 -2.33 -6.63 -0.28
CA GLY A 60 -3.26 -5.56 0.11
C GLY A 60 -2.54 -4.26 0.44
N PHE A 61 -1.45 -4.29 1.22
CA PHE A 61 -0.64 -3.10 1.48
C PHE A 61 0.09 -2.59 0.23
N GLY A 62 0.53 -3.49 -0.66
CA GLY A 62 1.06 -3.11 -1.97
C GLY A 62 0.01 -2.39 -2.85
N ALA A 63 -1.20 -2.93 -2.91
CA ALA A 63 -2.32 -2.33 -3.61
C ALA A 63 -2.76 -1.00 -2.98
N LEU A 64 -2.72 -0.88 -1.65
CA LEU A 64 -3.02 0.35 -0.93
C LEU A 64 -2.02 1.45 -1.26
N ALA A 65 -0.73 1.13 -1.34
CA ALA A 65 0.32 2.07 -1.76
C ALA A 65 0.06 2.59 -3.19
N TRP A 66 -0.26 1.69 -4.12
CA TRP A 66 -0.62 2.06 -5.49
C TRP A 66 -1.90 2.92 -5.54
N TYR A 67 -2.92 2.54 -4.78
CA TYR A 67 -4.19 3.27 -4.73
C TYR A 67 -4.00 4.69 -4.18
N TYR A 68 -3.14 4.86 -3.17
CA TYR A 68 -2.82 6.17 -2.61
C TYR A 68 -2.22 7.11 -3.66
N ASP A 69 -1.28 6.61 -4.48
CA ASP A 69 -0.71 7.39 -5.58
C ASP A 69 -1.76 7.73 -6.65
N MET A 70 -2.64 6.79 -7.01
CA MET A 70 -3.74 7.07 -7.93
C MET A 70 -4.71 8.10 -7.39
N LEU A 71 -4.98 8.08 -6.09
CA LEU A 71 -5.87 9.04 -5.44
C LEU A 71 -5.27 10.45 -5.47
N ILE A 72 -3.96 10.60 -5.27
CA ILE A 72 -3.25 11.88 -5.45
C ILE A 72 -3.34 12.37 -6.89
N LEU A 73 -3.11 11.50 -7.88
CA LEU A 73 -3.19 11.86 -9.30
C LEU A 73 -4.61 12.30 -9.69
N LYS A 74 -5.64 11.61 -9.18
CA LYS A 74 -7.04 11.96 -9.44
C LYS A 74 -7.47 13.28 -8.81
N LEU A 75 -6.79 13.68 -7.73
CA LEU A 75 -7.02 14.94 -7.03
C LEU A 75 -6.10 16.08 -7.50
N LYS A 76 -5.21 15.83 -8.47
CA LYS A 76 -4.30 16.86 -8.97
C LYS A 76 -5.11 18.03 -9.59
N PRO A 77 -4.72 19.29 -9.34
CA PRO A 77 -5.31 20.41 -10.05
C PRO A 77 -4.93 20.40 -11.53
N ASP A 78 -5.82 20.89 -12.41
CA ASP A 78 -5.68 20.85 -13.88
C ASP A 78 -4.39 21.54 -14.40
N ASN A 79 -3.78 22.41 -13.59
CA ASN A 79 -2.57 23.16 -13.94
C ASN A 79 -1.26 22.51 -13.44
N VAL A 80 -1.30 21.28 -12.93
CA VAL A 80 -0.11 20.59 -12.40
C VAL A 80 0.16 19.31 -13.20
N ASP A 81 1.25 19.30 -13.95
CA ASP A 81 1.80 18.07 -14.52
C ASP A 81 2.53 17.27 -13.44
N LEU A 82 1.74 16.48 -12.71
CA LEU A 82 2.24 15.54 -11.73
C LEU A 82 2.40 14.15 -12.37
N VAL A 83 3.64 13.68 -12.44
CA VAL A 83 3.98 12.27 -12.72
C VAL A 83 4.55 11.68 -11.43
N LEU A 84 3.89 10.65 -10.88
CA LEU A 84 4.37 9.94 -9.70
C LEU A 84 5.15 8.70 -10.17
N PHE A 85 6.46 8.68 -9.97
CA PHE A 85 7.29 7.49 -10.19
C PHE A 85 7.11 6.53 -9.00
N GLN A 86 6.89 5.25 -9.29
CA GLN A 86 6.64 4.18 -8.30
C GLN A 86 7.92 3.48 -7.83
#